data_AF-A0A0F3N2I1-F1
#
_entry.id   AF-A0A0F3N2I1-F1
#
_cell.length_a   1.000
_cell.length_b   1.000
_cell.length_c   1.000
_cell.angle_alpha   90.00
_cell.angle_beta   90.00
_cell.angle_gamma   90.00
#
_symmetry.space_group_name_H-M   'P 1'
#
loop_
_entity.id
_entity.type
_entity.pdbx_description
1 polymer ?
#
loop_
_entity_poly.entity_id
_entity_poly.type
_entity_poly.pdbx_seq_one_letter_code
_entity_poly.pdbx_strand_id
1 'polypeptide(L)' 'MEDISSWKEKFEICVYSKKLLDKLEYLNTKVENPVDILEIKKGIYYARNTVLKCINQAILIIRTRFR' A
#
# COMPACT_ATOMS: atom_id res chain seq x y z
N MET A 1 6.69 -2.48 -13.81
CA MET A 1 5.85 -2.22 -12.61
C MET A 1 4.52 -2.85 -12.91
N GLU A 2 4.08 -3.87 -12.16
CA GLU A 2 2.80 -4.55 -12.45
C GLU A 2 1.68 -3.52 -12.56
N ASP A 3 0.91 -3.69 -13.63
CA ASP A 3 -0.18 -2.87 -14.14
C ASP A 3 -0.76 -1.81 -13.19
N ILE A 4 -0.48 -0.55 -13.51
CA ILE A 4 -1.15 0.65 -12.97
C ILE A 4 -2.68 0.57 -13.18
N SER A 5 -3.17 -0.30 -14.05
CA SER A 5 -4.60 -0.46 -14.31
C SER A 5 -5.32 -1.34 -13.27
N SER A 6 -4.67 -2.34 -12.67
CA SER A 6 -5.35 -3.37 -11.84
C SER A 6 -5.17 -3.20 -10.33
N TRP A 7 -4.44 -2.18 -9.86
CA TRP A 7 -4.18 -2.01 -8.42
C TRP A 7 -5.45 -1.83 -7.58
N LYS A 8 -6.48 -1.18 -8.14
CA LYS A 8 -7.76 -0.96 -7.44
C LYS A 8 -8.44 -2.28 -7.08
N GLU A 9 -8.46 -3.23 -8.00
CA GLU A 9 -9.10 -4.54 -7.82
C GLU A 9 -8.32 -5.41 -6.82
N LYS A 10 -7.00 -5.24 -6.75
CA LYS A 10 -6.09 -5.95 -5.84
C LYS A 10 -5.89 -5.23 -4.51
N PHE A 11 -6.47 -4.05 -4.33
CA PHE A 11 -6.23 -3.24 -3.13
C PHE A 11 -7.04 -3.80 -1.96
N GLU A 12 -6.33 -4.46 -1.04
CA GLU A 12 -6.89 -4.91 0.21
C GLU A 12 -6.54 -3.93 1.35
N ILE A 13 -7.55 -3.43 2.04
CA ILE A 13 -7.38 -2.57 3.22
C ILE A 13 -7.10 -3.44 4.44
N CYS A 14 -5.95 -3.23 5.09
CA CYS A 14 -5.70 -3.79 6.42
C CYS A 14 -6.14 -2.84 7.53
N VAL A 15 -6.16 -3.35 8.76
CA VAL A 15 -6.57 -2.60 9.97
C VAL A 15 -5.83 -1.27 10.13
N TYR A 16 -4.53 -1.24 9.83
CA TYR A 16 -3.72 -0.01 9.92
C TYR A 16 -4.04 0.99 8.81
N SER A 17 -4.13 0.50 7.56
CA SER A 17 -4.53 1.34 6.43
C SER A 17 -5.93 1.93 6.63
N LYS A 18 -6.86 1.17 7.21
CA LYS A 18 -8.20 1.65 7.55
C LYS A 18 -8.15 2.82 8.53
N LYS A 19 -7.46 2.65 9.67
CA LYS A 19 -7.33 3.73 10.68
C LYS A 19 -6.71 5.00 10.11
N LEU A 20 -5.74 4.87 9.19
CA LEU A 20 -5.12 6.00 8.52
C LEU A 20 -6.10 6.69 7.57
N LEU A 21 -6.80 5.92 6.74
CA LEU A 21 -7.78 6.43 5.78
C LEU A 21 -8.96 7.11 6.48
N ASP A 22 -9.51 6.51 7.53
CA ASP A 22 -10.62 7.08 8.31
C ASP A 22 -10.22 8.45 8.91
N LYS A 23 -8.98 8.59 9.40
CA LYS A 23 -8.46 9.86 9.92
C LYS A 23 -8.26 10.91 8.83
N LEU A 24 -7.76 10.49 7.67
CA LEU A 24 -7.54 11.38 6.52
C LEU A 24 -8.87 11.87 5.94
N GLU A 25 -9.87 10.99 5.82
CA GLU A 25 -11.23 11.36 5.40
C GLU A 25 -11.84 12.38 6.37
N TYR A 26 -11.71 12.15 7.68
CA TYR A 26 -12.16 13.13 8.68
C TYR A 26 -11.44 14.47 8.56
N LEU A 27 -10.11 14.47 8.43
CA LEU A 27 -9.34 15.72 8.31
C LEU A 27 -9.67 16.46 7.01
N ASN A 28 -9.90 15.74 5.91
CA ASN A 28 -10.32 16.31 4.63
C ASN A 28 -11.65 17.07 4.71
N THR A 29 -12.55 16.73 5.64
CA THR A 29 -13.79 17.50 5.85
C THR A 29 -13.58 18.85 6.54
N LYS A 30 -12.40 19.08 7.12
CA LYS A 30 -12.10 20.26 7.94
C LYS A 30 -11.14 21.24 7.28
N VAL A 31 -10.43 20.82 6.24
CA VAL A 31 -9.44 21.64 5.54
C VAL A 31 -10.03 22.19 4.24
N GLU A 32 -9.67 23.43 3.89
CA GLU A 32 -10.07 24.04 2.61
C GLU A 32 -9.47 23.30 1.40
N ASN A 33 -8.29 22.68 1.57
CA ASN A 33 -7.59 21.98 0.51
C ASN A 33 -7.47 20.48 0.85
N PRO A 34 -8.46 19.65 0.47
CA PRO A 34 -8.45 18.22 0.76
C PRO A 34 -7.39 17.48 -0.05
N VAL A 35 -6.84 16.43 0.54
CA VAL A 35 -5.85 15.56 -0.12
C VAL A 35 -6.56 14.46 -0.89
N ASP A 36 -6.03 14.09 -2.07
CA ASP A 36 -6.57 12.98 -2.86
C ASP A 36 -6.34 11.63 -2.16
N ILE A 37 -7.40 11.12 -1.54
CA ILE A 37 -7.41 9.82 -0.86
C ILE A 37 -7.12 8.67 -1.85
N LEU A 38 -7.44 8.82 -3.14
CA LEU A 38 -7.18 7.78 -4.13
C LEU A 38 -5.69 7.60 -4.37
N GLU A 39 -4.94 8.68 -4.51
CA GLU A 39 -3.48 8.64 -4.64
C GLU A 39 -2.82 8.10 -3.36
N ILE A 40 -3.39 8.38 -2.18
CA ILE A 40 -2.92 7.77 -0.92
C ILE A 40 -3.16 6.25 -0.92
N LYS A 41 -4.35 5.77 -1.33
CA LYS A 41 -4.64 4.33 -1.43
C LYS A 41 -3.67 3.64 -2.39
N LYS A 42 -3.39 4.28 -3.53
CA LYS A 42 -2.41 3.83 -4.52
C LYS A 42 -0.99 3.78 -3.94
N GLY A 43 -0.57 4.79 -3.19
CA GLY A 43 0.71 4.81 -2.48
C GLY A 43 0.84 3.67 -1.48
N ILE A 44 -0.19 3.40 -0.69
CA ILE A 44 -0.24 2.28 0.26
C ILE A 44 -0.11 0.94 -0.46
N TYR A 45 -0.81 0.75 -1.59
CA TYR A 45 -0.72 -0.46 -2.41
C TYR A 45 0.71 -0.71 -2.89
N TYR A 46 1.34 0.30 -3.50
CA TYR A 46 2.69 0.15 -4.04
C TYR A 46 3.74 -0.05 -2.96
N ALA A 47 3.62 0.63 -1.82
CA ALA A 47 4.49 0.41 -0.67
C ALA A 47 4.43 -1.04 -0.19
N ARG A 48 3.22 -1.60 -0.05
CA ARG A 48 3.02 -3.01 0.32
C ARG A 48 3.62 -3.97 -0.69
N ASN A 49 3.34 -3.79 -1.98
CA ASN A 49 3.85 -4.68 -3.02
C ASN A 49 5.39 -4.65 -3.08
N THR A 50 5.99 -3.47 -2.92
CA THR A 50 7.45 -3.31 -2.94
C THR A 50 8.11 -3.98 -1.73
N VAL A 51 7.58 -3.76 -0.52
CA VAL A 51 8.09 -4.40 0.70
C VAL A 51 7.94 -5.92 0.63
N LEU A 52 6.79 -6.42 0.15
CA LEU A 52 6.54 -7.85 0.00
C LEU A 52 7.53 -8.51 -0.97
N LYS A 53 7.85 -7.84 -2.09
CA LYS A 53 8.87 -8.31 -3.04
C LYS A 53 10.25 -8.42 -2.40
N CYS A 54 10.67 -7.44 -1.60
CA CYS A 54 11.94 -7.50 -0.88
C CYS A 54 11.99 -8.65 0.14
N ILE A 55 10.90 -8.88 0.87
CA ILE A 55 10.81 -10.00 1.82
C ILE A 55 10.88 -11.35 1.09
N ASN A 56 10.13 -11.50 -0.01
CA ASN A 56 10.14 -12.73 -0.81
C ASN A 56 11.53 -13.00 -1.41
N GLN A 57 12.21 -11.96 -1.90
CA GLN A 57 13.59 -12.05 -2.38
C GLN A 57 14.55 -12.47 -1.27
N ALA A 58 14.42 -11.89 -0.07
CA ALA A 58 15.24 -12.27 1.07
C ALA A 58 15.02 -13.74 1.48
N ILE A 59 13.77 -14.21 1.51
CA ILE A 59 13.43 -15.62 1.78
C ILE A 59 14.05 -16.54 0.71
N LEU A 60 14.00 -16.15 -0.56
CA LEU A 60 14.60 -16.90 -1.66
C LEU A 60 16.12 -17.00 -1.52
N ILE A 61 16.79 -15.89 -1.19
CA ILE A 61 18.24 -15.85 -0.95
C ILE A 61 18.62 -16.72 0.25
N ILE A 62 17.85 -16.68 1.35
CA ILE A 62 18.09 -17.54 2.51
C ILE A 62 17.92 -19.02 2.13
N ARG A 63 16.86 -19.36 1.39
CA ARG A 63 16.60 -20.74 0.92
C ARG A 63 17.67 -21.27 -0.02
N THR A 64 18.25 -20.44 -0.87
CA THR A 64 19.32 -20.86 -1.79
C THR A 64 20.70 -20.89 -1.13
N ARG A 65 20.94 -20.08 -0.09
CA ARG A 65 22.20 -20.10 0.68
C ARG A 65 22.32 -21.23 1.69
N PHE A 66 21.21 -21.73 2.21
CA PHE A 66 21.18 -22.82 3.20
C PHE A 66 20.71 -24.16 2.59
N ARG A 67 20.91 -24.37 1.29
CA ARG A 67 20.66 -25.62 0.58
C ARG A 67 21.96 -26.32 0.22
#